data_AF-A0A349VLY7-F1
#
_entry.id   AF-A0A349VLY7-F1
#
_cell.length_a   1.000
_cell.length_b   1.000
_cell.length_c   1.000
_cell.angle_alpha   90.00
_cell.angle_beta   90.00
_cell.angle_gamma   90.00
#
_symmetry.space_group_name_H-M   'P 1'
#
loop_
_entity.id
_entity.type
_entity.pdbx_description
1 polymer ?
#
loop_
_entity_poly.entity_id
_entity_poly.type
_entity_poly.pdbx_seq_one_letter_code
_entity_poly.pdbx_strand_id
1 'polypeptide(L)'
;DVQRAFENPRGINMPRVEAQQARRIVDRIVGYRVSPILWKKVASGLSAGRVQSVASRLVVEREKQIRDFTPDESWELTGYLSFDTDGAEALQTVWDDFMSQR
;
A
#
# COMPACT_ATOMS: atom_id res chain seq x y z
N ASP A 1 24.80 -16.65 17.78
CA ASP A 1 23.93 -17.52 16.95
C ASP A 1 24.56 -18.13 15.70
N VAL A 2 25.75 -17.69 15.25
CA VAL A 2 26.49 -18.40 14.17
C VAL A 2 27.17 -19.67 14.68
N GLN A 3 27.88 -19.62 15.83
CA GLN A 3 28.48 -20.80 16.46
C GLN A 3 27.45 -21.92 16.71
N ARG A 4 26.28 -21.57 17.27
CA ARG A 4 25.18 -22.51 17.50
C ARG A 4 24.67 -23.21 16.22
N ALA A 5 24.69 -22.53 15.08
CA ALA A 5 24.28 -23.11 13.79
C ALA A 5 25.32 -24.10 13.24
N PHE A 6 26.61 -23.89 13.53
CA PHE A 6 27.67 -24.86 13.22
C PHE A 6 27.65 -26.06 14.17
N GLU A 7 27.28 -25.85 15.44
CA GLU A 7 27.10 -26.94 16.42
C GLU A 7 25.92 -27.86 16.07
N ASN A 8 24.88 -27.33 15.41
CA ASN A 8 23.68 -28.08 15.04
C ASN A 8 23.30 -27.86 13.56
N PRO A 9 24.05 -28.44 12.61
CA PRO A 9 23.74 -28.30 11.20
C PRO A 9 22.43 -29.03 10.87
N ARG A 10 21.60 -28.41 10.04
CA ARG A 10 20.38 -29.03 9.52
C ARG A 10 20.60 -29.51 8.09
N GLY A 11 19.95 -30.62 7.75
CA GLY A 11 19.86 -31.07 6.37
C GLY A 11 19.10 -30.07 5.48
N ILE A 12 19.28 -30.21 4.17
CA ILE A 12 18.53 -29.41 3.20
C ILE A 12 17.05 -29.81 3.28
N ASN A 13 16.18 -28.82 3.48
CA ASN A 13 14.74 -29.02 3.45
C ASN A 13 14.26 -29.06 1.99
N MET A 14 14.17 -30.27 1.43
CA MET A 14 13.72 -30.49 0.05
C MET A 14 12.34 -29.88 -0.26
N PRO A 15 11.31 -29.98 0.61
CA PRO A 15 10.03 -29.31 0.39
C PRO A 15 10.14 -27.80 0.15
N ARG A 16 11.05 -27.11 0.84
CA ARG A 16 11.30 -25.67 0.62
C ARG A 16 11.97 -25.40 -0.74
N VAL A 17 12.87 -26.28 -1.17
CA VAL A 17 13.52 -26.19 -2.48
C VAL A 17 12.49 -26.36 -3.60
N GLU A 18 11.66 -27.40 -3.49
CA GLU A 18 10.60 -27.70 -4.46
C GLU A 18 9.57 -26.57 -4.55
N ALA A 19 9.17 -25.98 -3.42
CA ALA A 19 8.27 -24.82 -3.40
C ALA A 19 8.86 -23.62 -4.15
N GLN A 20 10.17 -23.37 -3.99
CA GLN A 20 10.87 -22.29 -4.70
C GLN A 20 10.95 -22.57 -6.21
N GLN A 21 11.23 -23.81 -6.60
CA GLN A 21 11.25 -24.23 -7.99
C GLN A 21 9.87 -24.11 -8.64
N ALA A 22 8.82 -24.57 -7.96
CA ALA A 22 7.45 -24.44 -8.42
C ALA A 22 7.09 -22.97 -8.69
N ARG A 23 7.41 -22.07 -7.74
CA ARG A 23 7.20 -20.62 -7.93
C ARG A 23 7.93 -20.09 -9.16
N ARG A 24 9.22 -20.45 -9.34
CA ARG A 24 10.00 -20.05 -10.52
C ARG A 24 9.38 -20.52 -11.83
N ILE A 25 8.92 -21.76 -11.87
CA ILE A 25 8.29 -22.34 -13.07
C ILE A 25 6.99 -21.59 -13.38
N VAL A 26 6.14 -21.37 -12.38
CA VAL A 26 4.87 -20.63 -12.55
C VAL A 26 5.12 -19.21 -13.07
N ASP A 27 6.04 -18.48 -12.44
CA ASP A 27 6.35 -17.09 -12.84
C ASP A 27 6.91 -17.06 -14.28
N ARG A 28 7.70 -18.06 -14.68
CA ARG A 28 8.24 -18.21 -16.05
C ARG A 28 7.16 -18.54 -17.08
N ILE A 29 6.20 -19.40 -16.75
CA ILE A 29 5.06 -19.73 -17.63
C ILE A 29 4.21 -18.48 -17.87
N VAL A 30 3.87 -17.75 -16.81
CA VAL A 30 3.07 -16.52 -16.92
C VAL A 30 3.80 -15.48 -17.75
N GLY A 31 5.08 -15.23 -17.44
CA GLY A 31 5.90 -14.25 -18.17
C GLY A 31 5.99 -14.56 -19.66
N TYR A 32 6.34 -15.80 -20.04
CA TYR A 32 6.55 -16.12 -21.46
C TYR A 32 5.25 -16.31 -22.26
N ARG A 33 4.15 -16.75 -21.64
CA ARG A 33 2.89 -16.92 -22.37
C ARG A 33 2.09 -15.63 -22.51
N VAL A 34 2.13 -14.76 -21.50
CA VAL A 34 1.27 -13.57 -21.46
C VAL A 34 1.95 -12.34 -22.10
N SER A 35 3.27 -12.18 -21.95
CA SER A 35 3.97 -11.01 -22.52
C SER A 35 3.83 -10.86 -24.05
N PRO A 36 3.89 -11.93 -24.88
CA PRO A 36 3.65 -11.80 -26.32
C PRO A 36 2.26 -11.25 -26.69
N ILE A 37 1.25 -11.53 -25.85
CA ILE A 37 -0.11 -11.00 -26.06
C ILE A 37 -0.10 -9.49 -25.82
N LEU A 38 0.59 -9.01 -24.78
CA LEU A 38 0.73 -7.59 -24.50
C LEU A 38 1.46 -6.85 -25.62
N TRP A 39 2.48 -7.46 -26.22
CA TRP A 39 3.20 -6.85 -27.35
C TRP A 39 2.31 -6.69 -28.57
N LYS A 40 1.44 -7.68 -28.83
CA LYS A 40 0.51 -7.64 -29.97
C LYS A 40 -0.64 -6.64 -29.76
N LYS A 41 -1.05 -6.40 -28.51
CA LYS A 41 -2.29 -5.65 -28.18
C LYS A 41 -2.08 -4.28 -27.56
N VAL A 42 -0.91 -4.00 -26.99
CA VAL A 42 -0.65 -2.77 -26.24
C VAL A 42 0.63 -2.10 -26.72
N ALA A 43 1.80 -2.65 -26.38
CA ALA A 43 3.09 -2.11 -26.80
C ALA A 43 4.20 -3.15 -26.66
N SER A 44 5.21 -3.09 -27.53
CA SER A 44 6.42 -3.90 -27.44
C SER A 44 7.18 -3.63 -26.13
N GLY A 45 7.76 -4.68 -25.54
CA GLY A 45 8.60 -4.56 -24.33
C GLY A 45 7.83 -4.60 -23.01
N LEU A 46 6.50 -4.70 -23.04
CA LEU A 46 5.70 -4.87 -21.83
C LEU A 46 5.85 -6.26 -21.22
N SER A 47 5.81 -6.33 -19.89
CA SER A 47 5.86 -7.58 -19.13
C SER A 47 4.51 -7.86 -18.48
N ALA A 48 4.15 -9.14 -18.43
CA ALA A 48 3.06 -9.64 -17.60
C ALA A 48 3.64 -10.47 -16.46
N GLY A 49 3.32 -10.07 -15.23
CA GLY A 49 3.69 -10.83 -14.03
C GLY A 49 2.45 -11.22 -13.24
N ARG A 50 2.45 -12.43 -12.67
CA ARG A 50 1.33 -12.95 -11.86
C ARG A 50 0.96 -12.01 -10.71
N VAL A 51 1.95 -11.41 -10.05
CA VAL A 51 1.73 -10.48 -8.91
C VAL A 51 1.72 -9.02 -9.38
N GLN A 52 2.64 -8.64 -10.27
CA GLN A 52 2.76 -7.27 -10.78
C GLN A 52 1.45 -6.79 -11.43
N SER A 53 0.82 -7.61 -12.27
CA SER A 53 -0.42 -7.23 -12.96
C SER A 53 -1.58 -6.95 -12.00
N VAL A 54 -1.70 -7.73 -10.92
CA VAL A 54 -2.69 -7.50 -9.86
C VAL A 54 -2.39 -6.22 -9.09
N ALA A 55 -1.12 -5.99 -8.73
CA ALA A 55 -0.73 -4.75 -8.04
C ALA A 55 -1.02 -3.50 -8.90
N SER A 56 -0.67 -3.54 -10.20
CA SER A 56 -0.99 -2.46 -11.14
C SER A 56 -2.50 -2.27 -11.27
N ARG A 57 -3.28 -3.35 -11.29
CA ARG A 57 -4.75 -3.28 -11.32
C ARG A 57 -5.30 -2.54 -10.10
N LEU A 58 -4.85 -2.87 -8.90
CA LEU A 58 -5.32 -2.20 -7.66
C LEU A 58 -5.05 -0.69 -7.69
N VAL A 59 -3.88 -0.28 -8.17
CA VAL A 59 -3.53 1.15 -8.31
C VAL A 59 -4.44 1.83 -9.33
N VAL A 60 -4.65 1.22 -10.50
CA VAL A 60 -5.52 1.76 -11.56
C VAL A 60 -6.98 1.84 -11.10
N GLU A 61 -7.45 0.84 -10.36
CA GLU A 61 -8.80 0.84 -9.79
C GLU A 61 -8.98 1.98 -8.77
N ARG A 62 -7.99 2.20 -7.90
CA ARG A 62 -8.02 3.32 -6.93
C ARG A 62 -7.99 4.68 -7.64
N GLU A 63 -7.14 4.83 -8.65
CA GLU A 63 -7.06 6.06 -9.45
C GLU A 63 -8.39 6.33 -10.18
N LYS A 64 -9.04 5.29 -10.70
CA LYS A 64 -10.38 5.43 -11.30
C LYS A 64 -11.39 5.96 -10.26
N GLN A 65 -11.40 5.40 -9.05
CA GLN A 65 -12.27 5.90 -7.98
C GLN A 65 -11.99 7.37 -7.62
N ILE A 66 -10.73 7.80 -7.65
CA ILE A 66 -10.36 9.20 -7.40
C ILE A 66 -10.89 10.10 -8.53
N ARG A 67 -10.78 9.68 -9.79
CA ARG A 67 -11.30 10.46 -10.94
C ARG A 67 -12.82 10.52 -10.98
N ASP A 68 -13.49 9.44 -10.57
CA ASP A 68 -14.95 9.36 -10.52
C ASP A 68 -15.53 10.04 -9.25
N PHE A 69 -14.68 10.44 -8.29
CA PHE A 69 -15.10 11.12 -7.08
C PHE A 69 -15.48 12.57 -7.37
N THR A 70 -16.75 12.91 -7.10
CA THR A 70 -17.22 14.30 -7.10
C THR A 70 -17.22 14.79 -5.64
N PRO A 71 -16.41 15.80 -5.29
CA PRO A 71 -16.38 16.33 -3.93
C PRO A 71 -17.67 17.08 -3.61
N ASP A 72 -18.19 16.86 -2.40
CA ASP A 72 -19.29 17.64 -1.84
C ASP A 72 -18.71 18.76 -0.97
N GLU A 73 -19.19 19.98 -1.14
CA GLU A 73 -18.79 21.12 -0.32
C GLU A 73 -19.38 21.00 1.09
N SER A 74 -18.53 21.15 2.11
CA SER A 74 -18.95 21.18 3.51
C SER A 74 -18.11 22.16 4.32
N TRP A 75 -18.73 22.81 5.31
CA TRP A 75 -18.04 23.67 6.26
C TRP A 75 -18.02 23.02 7.65
N GLU A 76 -16.87 23.08 8.32
CA GLU A 76 -16.70 22.65 9.70
C GLU A 76 -16.51 23.89 10.59
N LEU A 77 -17.30 23.98 11.66
CA LEU A 77 -17.16 25.02 12.68
C LEU A 77 -16.68 24.38 13.98
N THR A 78 -15.45 24.67 14.36
CA THR A 78 -14.87 24.27 15.64
C THR A 78 -15.07 25.38 16.66
N GLY A 79 -15.64 25.06 17.83
CA GLY A 79 -15.84 25.99 18.92
C GLY A 79 -15.40 25.39 20.26
N TYR A 80 -14.66 26.17 21.04
CA TYR A 80 -14.33 25.83 22.42
C TYR A 80 -15.32 26.52 23.35
N LEU A 81 -15.99 25.74 24.20
CA LEU A 81 -17.12 26.19 25.01
C LEU A 81 -16.84 25.92 26.50
N SER A 82 -17.25 26.84 27.36
CA SER A 82 -17.25 26.68 28.81
C SER A 82 -18.65 26.99 29.36
N PHE A 83 -19.08 26.25 30.38
CA PHE A 83 -20.30 26.54 31.13
C PHE A 83 -20.10 27.63 32.19
N ASP A 84 -18.84 27.88 32.56
CA ASP A 84 -18.43 28.88 33.54
C ASP A 84 -17.88 30.12 32.84
N THR A 85 -18.36 31.30 33.24
CA THR A 85 -17.88 32.60 32.77
C THR A 85 -16.45 32.87 33.19
N ASP A 86 -16.01 32.32 34.33
CA ASP A 86 -14.65 32.50 34.84
C ASP A 86 -13.63 31.67 34.03
N GLY A 87 -14.09 30.65 33.30
CA GLY A 87 -13.29 29.83 32.41
C GLY A 87 -12.97 30.48 31.04
N ALA A 88 -13.51 31.67 30.76
CA ALA A 88 -13.34 32.33 29.46
C ALA A 88 -11.87 32.71 29.17
N GLU A 89 -11.12 33.13 30.18
CA GLU A 89 -9.70 33.48 30.02
C GLU A 89 -8.85 32.26 29.63
N ALA A 90 -9.16 31.08 30.18
CA ALA A 90 -8.45 29.85 29.85
C ALA A 90 -8.73 29.38 28.41
N LEU A 91 -9.93 29.67 27.88
CA LEU A 91 -10.29 29.37 26.50
C LEU A 91 -9.53 30.24 25.49
N GLN A 92 -9.16 31.47 25.86
CA GLN A 92 -8.37 32.35 24.99
C GLN A 92 -7.02 31.72 24.65
N THR A 93 -6.33 31.15 25.64
CA THR A 93 -5.04 30.48 25.40
C THR A 93 -5.17 29.27 24.48
N VAL A 94 -6.25 28.49 24.64
CA VAL A 94 -6.53 27.33 23.78
C VAL A 94 -6.87 27.77 22.35
N TRP A 95 -7.62 28.87 22.21
CA TRP A 95 -7.95 29.46 20.93
C TRP A 95 -6.71 29.99 20.21
N ASP A 96 -5.82 30.68 20.93
CA ASP A 96 -4.58 31.21 20.37
C ASP A 96 -3.64 30.08 19.89
N ASP A 97 -3.54 28.97 20.63
CA ASP A 97 -2.78 27.78 20.20
C ASP A 97 -3.40 27.13 18.95
N PHE A 98 -4.72 26.94 18.94
CA PHE A 98 -5.45 26.41 17.77
C PHE A 98 -5.21 27.26 16.51
N MET A 99 -5.27 28.58 16.64
CA MET A 99 -5.03 29.50 15.52
C MET A 99 -3.57 29.51 15.04
N SER A 100 -2.61 29.09 15.88
CA SER A 100 -1.19 29.03 15.53
C SER A 100 -0.77 27.77 14.76
N GLN A 101 -1.55 26.69 14.88
CA GLN A 101 -1.28 25.40 14.24
C GLN A 101 -1.89 25.27 12.84
N ARG A 102 -2.57 26.32 12.37
CA ARG A 102 -3.33 26.36 11.12
C ARG A 102 -2.66 27.26 10.10
#